data_AF-A0A0F7XFG9-F1
#
_entry.id   AF-A0A0F7XFG9-F1
#
_cell.length_a   1.000
_cell.length_b   1.000
_cell.length_c   1.000
_cell.angle_alpha   90.00
_cell.angle_beta   90.00
_cell.angle_gamma   90.00
#
_symmetry.space_group_name_H-M   'P 1'
#
loop_
_entity.id
_entity.type
_entity.pdbx_description
1 polymer ?
#
loop_
_entity_poly.entity_id
_entity_poly.type
_entity_poly.pdbx_seq_one_letter_code
_entity_poly.pdbx_strand_id
1 'polypeptide(L)'
;MGKKFHQIKRTILEAPLYYLVSGIIALCRHTPRSFLTGLGKGFGFLAFYIISDYRKTALTNLALAFPEKTFDERYKIARQSLQHLIITLLELLAIEQLVGNIDKLITIVTSSRNPKGFSSEEVISNEDLEETFKNLQEKQGLILFCGHQANWELPFLYITKNYPGIAFAKAIKNQRLSKKIFALREVFKGKIVPPKNGIQQGIEALNQGKLVGIVGDQALLMSSYTYPLFGSPAFTTTSPALLAYKTGFPVIAVNVSRQAKGFEVIPSAKLYANKSLPMKESVAILMDQMMGFLEKGIASQPEQWMWIHKRWKRKISNVIKKKYRYSHILVFVDQVSSHFSFLKALAECFSGTTLHLALGNADHLEELQEQFPEYSLIQLRNDQDILALPNCYPAIFDLTNNLQHLYKHFRKTGSCAVYSKRFLEKSLDHPQAPLKNSLRIFYSKNLKDKERKNFKVKSKGP
;
A
#
# COMPACT_ATOMS: atom_id res chain seq x y z
N MET A 1 -34.06 -18.37 16.32
CA MET A 1 -33.03 -19.44 16.23
C MET A 1 -31.92 -19.21 15.19
N GLY A 2 -32.18 -18.56 14.05
CA GLY A 2 -31.18 -18.40 12.96
C GLY A 2 -29.88 -17.66 13.30
N LYS A 3 -29.91 -16.55 14.06
CA LYS A 3 -28.68 -15.80 14.43
C LYS A 3 -27.74 -16.60 15.35
N LYS A 4 -28.29 -17.33 16.33
CA LYS A 4 -27.53 -18.21 17.25
C LYS A 4 -26.87 -19.37 16.48
N PHE A 5 -27.60 -20.01 15.56
CA PHE A 5 -27.06 -21.06 14.68
C PHE A 5 -25.97 -20.56 13.72
N HIS A 6 -26.15 -19.35 13.15
CA HIS A 6 -25.16 -18.74 12.25
C HIS A 6 -23.88 -18.35 13.00
N GLN A 7 -24.01 -17.88 14.25
CA GLN A 7 -22.90 -17.56 15.15
C GLN A 7 -22.14 -18.82 15.60
N ILE A 8 -22.86 -19.92 15.88
CA ILE A 8 -22.28 -21.23 16.22
C ILE A 8 -21.54 -21.82 15.02
N LYS A 9 -22.15 -21.89 13.83
CA LYS A 9 -21.45 -22.36 12.60
C LYS A 9 -20.19 -21.55 12.30
N ARG A 10 -20.26 -20.22 12.45
CA ARG A 10 -19.11 -19.34 12.25
C ARG A 10 -18.00 -19.58 13.28
N THR A 11 -18.37 -19.85 14.53
CA THR A 11 -17.42 -20.15 15.61
C THR A 11 -16.73 -21.51 15.40
N ILE A 12 -17.46 -22.52 14.91
CA ILE A 12 -16.90 -23.84 14.57
C ILE A 12 -15.93 -23.73 13.38
N LEU A 13 -16.27 -22.97 12.34
CA LEU A 13 -15.39 -22.75 11.18
C LEU A 13 -14.16 -21.89 11.50
N GLU A 14 -14.26 -20.97 12.47
CA GLU A 14 -13.18 -20.07 12.88
C GLU A 14 -12.22 -20.71 13.91
N ALA A 15 -12.62 -21.79 14.58
CA ALA A 15 -11.85 -22.43 15.66
C ALA A 15 -10.57 -23.14 15.17
N PRO A 16 -10.57 -23.95 14.09
CA PRO A 16 -9.35 -24.61 13.60
C PRO A 16 -8.24 -23.60 13.25
N LEU A 17 -8.60 -22.53 12.53
CA LEU A 17 -7.65 -21.47 12.19
C LEU A 17 -7.11 -20.78 13.45
N TYR A 18 -7.95 -20.56 14.46
CA TYR A 18 -7.51 -19.96 15.72
C TYR A 18 -6.50 -20.85 16.46
N TYR A 19 -6.76 -22.15 16.59
CA TYR A 19 -5.84 -23.08 17.25
C TYR A 19 -4.55 -23.27 16.45
N LEU A 20 -4.64 -23.33 15.12
CA LEU A 20 -3.47 -23.37 14.24
C LEU A 20 -2.56 -22.16 14.47
N VAL A 21 -3.11 -20.95 14.40
CA VAL A 21 -2.30 -19.74 14.62
C VAL A 21 -1.79 -19.65 16.06
N SER A 22 -2.57 -20.10 17.04
CA SER A 22 -2.12 -20.15 18.43
C SER A 22 -0.95 -21.11 18.63
N GLY A 23 -0.96 -22.27 17.98
CA GLY A 23 0.16 -23.20 17.95
C GLY A 23 1.40 -22.61 17.27
N ILE A 24 1.21 -21.90 16.16
CA ILE A 24 2.31 -21.19 15.47
C ILE A 24 2.93 -20.12 16.37
N ILE A 25 2.11 -19.34 17.09
CA ILE A 25 2.61 -18.34 18.06
C ILE A 25 3.45 -19.03 19.14
N ALA A 26 2.94 -20.12 19.73
CA ALA A 26 3.66 -20.87 20.75
C ALA A 26 5.00 -21.42 20.24
N LEU A 27 5.05 -21.89 18.99
CA LEU A 27 6.29 -22.34 18.35
C LEU A 27 7.26 -21.18 18.12
N CYS A 28 6.77 -20.06 17.57
CA CYS A 28 7.59 -18.88 17.26
C CYS A 28 8.24 -18.30 18.52
N ARG A 29 7.57 -18.34 19.68
CA ARG A 29 8.07 -17.85 20.96
C ARG A 29 9.44 -18.43 21.37
N HIS A 30 9.71 -19.69 21.04
CA HIS A 30 10.95 -20.38 21.44
C HIS A 30 11.95 -20.55 20.29
N THR A 31 11.62 -20.03 19.11
CA THR A 31 12.44 -20.23 17.92
C THR A 31 13.50 -19.13 17.81
N PRO A 32 14.78 -19.43 17.55
CA PRO A 32 15.81 -18.41 17.35
C PRO A 32 15.48 -17.46 16.18
N ARG A 33 15.77 -16.17 16.33
CA ARG A 33 15.49 -15.14 15.30
C ARG A 33 16.14 -15.44 13.95
N SER A 34 17.34 -16.02 13.94
CA SER A 34 18.01 -16.43 12.69
C SER A 34 17.21 -17.49 11.94
N PHE A 35 16.61 -18.44 12.66
CA PHE A 35 15.74 -19.46 12.08
C PHE A 35 14.42 -18.87 11.59
N LEU A 36 13.78 -17.99 12.37
CA LEU A 36 12.59 -17.25 11.91
C LEU A 36 12.87 -16.42 10.66
N THR A 37 14.06 -15.82 10.57
CA THR A 37 14.51 -15.09 9.38
C THR A 37 14.66 -16.03 8.18
N GLY A 38 15.25 -17.21 8.38
CA GLY A 38 15.36 -18.26 7.37
C GLY A 38 13.98 -18.73 6.87
N LEU A 39 13.06 -19.04 7.79
CA LEU A 39 11.67 -19.39 7.47
C LEU A 39 10.96 -18.26 6.71
N GLY A 40 11.11 -17.02 7.14
CA GLY A 40 10.53 -15.87 6.46
C GLY A 40 11.06 -15.69 5.04
N LYS A 41 12.36 -15.90 4.82
CA LYS A 41 12.95 -15.93 3.48
C LYS A 41 12.39 -17.06 2.62
N GLY A 42 12.25 -18.27 3.17
CA GLY A 42 11.71 -19.44 2.48
C GLY A 42 10.24 -19.25 2.11
N PHE A 43 9.39 -18.94 3.08
CA PHE A 43 7.95 -18.74 2.85
C PHE A 43 7.66 -17.50 2.00
N GLY A 44 8.40 -16.41 2.17
CA GLY A 44 8.28 -15.24 1.31
C GLY A 44 8.69 -15.51 -0.14
N PHE A 45 9.73 -16.33 -0.35
CA PHE A 45 10.09 -16.82 -1.68
C PHE A 45 8.94 -17.62 -2.29
N LEU A 46 8.39 -18.62 -1.57
CA LEU A 46 7.26 -19.41 -2.06
C LEU A 46 6.03 -18.54 -2.37
N ALA A 47 5.68 -17.62 -1.47
CA ALA A 47 4.56 -16.70 -1.64
C ALA A 47 4.71 -15.83 -2.91
N PHE A 48 5.95 -15.40 -3.23
CA PHE A 48 6.23 -14.62 -4.43
C PHE A 48 5.98 -15.39 -5.74
N TYR A 49 6.20 -16.71 -5.76
CA TYR A 49 5.93 -17.52 -6.95
C TYR A 49 4.48 -18.00 -7.02
N ILE A 50 3.87 -18.34 -5.88
CA ILE A 50 2.50 -18.88 -5.79
C ILE A 50 1.44 -17.77 -5.94
N ILE A 51 1.64 -16.62 -5.29
CA ILE A 51 0.64 -15.53 -5.24
C ILE A 51 1.00 -14.44 -6.25
N SER A 52 0.66 -14.69 -7.52
CA SER A 52 1.02 -13.79 -8.62
C SER A 52 0.57 -12.34 -8.43
N ASP A 53 -0.56 -12.11 -7.75
CA ASP A 53 -1.11 -10.77 -7.52
C ASP A 53 -0.19 -9.90 -6.64
N TYR A 54 0.48 -10.50 -5.65
CA TYR A 54 1.45 -9.79 -4.80
C TYR A 54 2.70 -9.43 -5.59
N ARG A 55 3.24 -10.39 -6.36
CA ARG A 55 4.37 -10.14 -7.27
C ARG A 55 4.06 -9.03 -8.26
N LYS A 56 2.93 -9.10 -8.96
CA LYS A 56 2.52 -8.10 -9.97
C LYS A 56 2.31 -6.72 -9.36
N THR A 57 1.67 -6.66 -8.19
CA THR A 57 1.48 -5.38 -7.49
C THR A 57 2.82 -4.78 -7.07
N ALA A 58 3.72 -5.58 -6.50
CA ALA A 58 5.05 -5.11 -6.11
C ALA A 58 5.87 -4.61 -7.30
N LEU A 59 5.89 -5.35 -8.41
CA LEU A 59 6.57 -4.94 -9.65
C LEU A 59 5.99 -3.65 -10.24
N THR A 60 4.66 -3.53 -10.29
CA THR A 60 3.98 -2.32 -10.77
C THR A 60 4.41 -1.10 -9.96
N ASN A 61 4.35 -1.24 -8.63
CA ASN A 61 4.70 -0.18 -7.71
C ASN A 61 6.19 0.20 -7.80
N LEU A 62 7.08 -0.79 -7.91
CA LEU A 62 8.52 -0.54 -8.09
C LEU A 62 8.83 0.08 -9.45
N ALA A 63 8.05 -0.22 -10.49
CA ALA A 63 8.20 0.42 -11.79
C ALA A 63 7.76 1.90 -11.78
N LEU A 64 6.79 2.27 -10.94
CA LEU A 64 6.43 3.67 -10.68
C LEU A 64 7.49 4.38 -9.84
N ALA A 65 8.00 3.71 -8.80
CA ALA A 65 8.90 4.32 -7.83
C ALA A 65 10.35 4.42 -8.31
N PHE A 66 10.80 3.41 -9.05
CA PHE A 66 12.16 3.28 -9.55
C PHE A 66 12.13 2.94 -11.05
N PRO A 67 11.66 3.86 -11.91
CA PRO A 67 11.64 3.65 -13.36
C PRO A 67 13.04 3.42 -13.93
N GLU A 68 14.07 4.01 -13.32
CA GLU A 68 15.48 3.91 -13.70
C GLU A 68 16.10 2.53 -13.43
N LYS A 69 15.50 1.73 -12.54
CA LYS A 69 15.97 0.36 -12.26
C LYS A 69 15.54 -0.59 -13.36
N THR A 70 16.46 -1.47 -13.71
CA THR A 70 16.19 -2.58 -14.63
C THR A 70 15.09 -3.48 -14.08
N PHE A 71 14.47 -4.28 -14.96
CA PHE A 71 13.48 -5.26 -14.53
C PHE A 71 14.04 -6.24 -13.48
N ASP A 72 15.27 -6.72 -13.66
CA ASP A 72 15.87 -7.71 -12.77
C ASP A 72 16.16 -7.15 -11.37
N GLU A 73 16.59 -5.90 -11.28
CA GLU A 73 16.75 -5.20 -10.00
C GLU A 73 15.39 -5.05 -9.28
N ARG A 74 14.36 -4.57 -9.98
CA ARG A 74 13.00 -4.48 -9.41
C ARG A 74 12.46 -5.84 -9.02
N TYR A 75 12.72 -6.88 -9.80
CA TYR A 75 12.31 -8.25 -9.52
C TYR A 75 12.96 -8.78 -8.24
N LYS A 76 14.26 -8.53 -8.07
CA LYS A 76 15.01 -8.87 -6.85
C LYS A 76 14.43 -8.15 -5.63
N ILE A 77 14.20 -6.84 -5.72
CA ILE A 77 13.60 -6.02 -4.64
C ILE A 77 12.19 -6.54 -4.31
N ALA A 78 11.35 -6.79 -5.32
CA ALA A 78 9.98 -7.29 -5.12
C ALA A 78 9.97 -8.62 -4.35
N ARG A 79 10.86 -9.55 -4.72
CA ARG A 79 10.99 -10.84 -4.04
C ARG A 79 11.46 -10.67 -2.59
N GLN A 80 12.50 -9.86 -2.37
CA GLN A 80 13.02 -9.60 -1.03
C GLN A 80 11.99 -8.89 -0.15
N SER A 81 11.19 -7.96 -0.70
CA SER A 81 10.06 -7.32 -0.01
C SER A 81 9.06 -8.32 0.56
N LEU A 82 8.68 -9.34 -0.22
CA LEU A 82 7.80 -10.39 0.32
C LEU A 82 8.49 -11.21 1.40
N GLN A 83 9.79 -11.50 1.26
CA GLN A 83 10.57 -12.16 2.32
C GLN A 83 10.57 -11.34 3.61
N HIS A 84 10.88 -10.04 3.53
CA HIS A 84 10.89 -9.13 4.67
C HIS A 84 9.51 -8.98 5.31
N LEU A 85 8.45 -8.93 4.51
CA LEU A 85 7.08 -8.92 5.03
C LEU A 85 6.79 -10.17 5.86
N ILE A 86 7.10 -11.37 5.35
CA ILE A 86 6.87 -12.61 6.12
C ILE A 86 7.77 -12.66 7.36
N ILE A 87 9.02 -12.19 7.28
CA ILE A 87 9.89 -12.05 8.46
C ILE A 87 9.20 -11.16 9.51
N THR A 88 8.71 -9.98 9.12
CA THR A 88 8.00 -9.08 10.05
C THR A 88 6.75 -9.72 10.65
N LEU A 89 5.98 -10.50 9.88
CA LEU A 89 4.84 -11.24 10.41
C LEU A 89 5.28 -12.29 11.44
N LEU A 90 6.33 -13.07 11.16
CA LEU A 90 6.86 -14.06 12.10
C LEU A 90 7.42 -13.40 13.37
N GLU A 91 8.07 -12.25 13.24
CA GLU A 91 8.56 -11.46 14.38
C GLU A 91 7.43 -10.95 15.27
N LEU A 92 6.30 -10.53 14.67
CA LEU A 92 5.11 -10.20 15.45
C LEU A 92 4.55 -11.41 16.20
N LEU A 93 4.60 -12.61 15.60
CA LEU A 93 4.17 -13.84 16.28
C LEU A 93 5.16 -14.26 17.38
N ALA A 94 6.44 -13.91 17.24
CA ALA A 94 7.50 -14.14 18.21
C ALA A 94 7.72 -12.97 19.19
N ILE A 95 6.78 -12.04 19.30
CA ILE A 95 7.00 -10.75 19.99
C ILE A 95 7.43 -10.92 21.44
N GLU A 96 6.93 -11.94 22.14
CA GLU A 96 7.29 -12.25 23.53
C GLU A 96 8.80 -12.53 23.70
N GLN A 97 9.46 -13.09 22.68
CA GLN A 97 10.91 -13.27 22.67
C GLN A 97 11.65 -11.95 22.42
N LEU A 98 11.11 -11.10 21.53
CA LEU A 98 11.73 -9.84 21.13
C LEU A 98 11.65 -8.79 22.25
N VAL A 99 10.52 -8.71 22.95
CA VAL A 99 10.26 -7.66 23.95
C VAL A 99 11.18 -7.77 25.16
N GLY A 100 11.59 -8.98 25.55
CA GLY A 100 12.54 -9.20 26.65
C GLY A 100 13.95 -8.65 26.38
N ASN A 101 14.27 -8.37 25.11
CA ASN A 101 15.57 -7.84 24.68
C ASN A 101 15.43 -6.58 23.82
N ILE A 102 14.29 -5.88 23.88
CA ILE A 102 13.97 -4.82 22.92
C ILE A 102 15.02 -3.70 22.91
N ASP A 103 15.58 -3.34 24.07
CA ASP A 103 16.63 -2.30 24.18
C ASP A 103 17.95 -2.72 23.53
N LYS A 104 18.25 -4.04 23.49
CA LYS A 104 19.44 -4.57 22.80
C LYS A 104 19.24 -4.70 21.30
N LEU A 105 18.00 -4.84 20.87
CA LEU A 105 17.65 -5.05 19.47
C LEU A 105 17.49 -3.74 18.70
N ILE A 106 17.12 -2.66 19.36
CA ILE A 106 16.88 -1.36 18.74
C ILE A 106 18.08 -0.46 18.98
N THR A 107 18.66 0.02 17.89
CA THR A 107 19.61 1.14 17.91
C THR A 107 18.89 2.38 17.40
N ILE A 108 18.69 3.37 18.26
CA ILE A 108 18.20 4.68 17.84
C ILE A 108 19.37 5.45 17.23
N VAL A 109 19.18 5.93 16.01
CA VAL A 109 20.20 6.64 15.24
C VAL A 109 19.81 8.12 15.19
N THR A 110 20.51 8.94 15.97
CA THR A 110 20.33 10.40 16.05
C THR A 110 21.22 11.12 15.03
N SER A 111 21.05 12.43 14.90
CA SER A 111 21.83 13.28 13.99
C SER A 111 23.35 13.15 14.22
N SER A 112 23.79 12.92 15.47
CA SER A 112 25.19 12.68 15.83
C SER A 112 25.86 11.51 15.07
N ARG A 113 25.08 10.58 14.53
CA ARG A 113 25.56 9.41 13.77
C ARG A 113 25.53 9.60 12.26
N ASN A 114 25.12 10.78 11.76
CA ASN A 114 25.02 11.11 10.34
C ASN A 114 24.39 9.98 9.48
N PRO A 115 23.14 9.60 9.77
CA PRO A 115 22.48 8.51 9.05
C PRO A 115 22.44 8.79 7.55
N LYS A 116 22.92 7.82 6.77
CA LYS A 116 23.00 7.95 5.31
C LYS A 116 21.64 8.29 4.69
N GLY A 117 21.62 9.34 3.88
CA GLY A 117 20.43 9.79 3.16
C GLY A 117 19.57 10.83 3.91
N PHE A 118 19.99 11.26 5.10
CA PHE A 118 19.33 12.29 5.88
C PHE A 118 20.32 13.40 6.25
N SER A 119 19.86 14.66 6.29
CA SER A 119 20.66 15.75 6.87
C SER A 119 20.56 15.77 8.39
N SER A 120 21.48 16.47 9.05
CA SER A 120 21.51 16.63 10.50
C SER A 120 20.24 17.28 11.06
N GLU A 121 19.63 18.20 10.32
CA GLU A 121 18.44 18.95 10.73
C GLU A 121 17.16 18.13 10.60
N GLU A 122 17.18 17.10 9.76
CA GLU A 122 16.02 16.22 9.55
C GLU A 122 15.88 15.18 10.65
N VAL A 123 16.96 14.88 11.38
CA VAL A 123 17.05 13.80 12.37
C VAL A 123 17.18 14.39 13.76
N ILE A 124 16.50 13.78 14.74
CA ILE A 124 16.55 14.27 16.12
C ILE A 124 17.99 14.25 16.67
N SER A 125 18.36 15.24 17.48
CA SER A 125 19.59 15.22 18.27
C SER A 125 19.46 14.29 19.48
N ASN A 126 20.57 14.03 20.19
CA ASN A 126 20.50 13.25 21.43
C ASN A 126 19.76 14.03 22.51
N GLU A 127 20.01 15.33 22.59
CA GLU A 127 19.42 16.26 23.56
C GLU A 127 17.90 16.35 23.36
N ASP A 128 17.44 16.53 22.11
CA ASP A 128 16.01 16.59 21.79
C ASP A 128 15.30 15.24 22.02
N LEU A 129 16.01 14.13 21.85
CA LEU A 129 15.48 12.80 22.12
C LEU A 129 15.28 12.58 23.62
N GLU A 130 16.27 12.95 24.44
CA GLU A 130 16.16 12.92 25.91
C GLU A 130 15.03 13.83 26.40
N GLU A 131 14.93 15.05 25.87
CA GLU A 131 13.83 15.98 26.15
C GLU A 131 12.48 15.38 25.77
N THR A 132 12.39 14.69 24.63
CA THR A 132 11.14 14.03 24.19
C THR A 132 10.69 12.96 25.18
N PHE A 133 11.61 12.13 25.69
CA PHE A 133 11.28 11.12 26.70
C PHE A 133 10.93 11.73 28.06
N LYS A 134 11.58 12.84 28.44
CA LYS A 134 11.22 13.62 29.63
C LYS A 134 9.81 14.20 29.50
N ASN A 135 9.46 14.79 28.36
CA ASN A 135 8.13 15.35 28.10
C ASN A 135 7.04 14.27 28.20
N LEU A 136 7.29 13.05 27.69
CA LEU A 136 6.39 11.91 27.88
C LEU A 136 6.23 11.49 29.35
N GLN A 137 7.30 11.57 30.16
CA GLN A 137 7.23 11.33 31.60
C GLN A 137 6.38 12.39 32.32
N GLU A 138 6.47 13.64 31.88
CA GLU A 138 5.67 14.79 32.34
C GLU A 138 4.25 14.82 31.73
N LYS A 139 3.81 13.73 31.08
CA LYS A 139 2.49 13.59 30.48
C LYS A 139 2.19 14.62 29.38
N GLN A 140 3.19 14.97 28.59
CA GLN A 140 2.99 15.66 27.32
C GLN A 140 2.85 14.64 26.18
N GLY A 141 1.79 14.77 25.38
CA GLY A 141 1.50 13.83 24.30
C GLY A 141 2.52 13.87 23.17
N LEU A 142 2.66 12.75 22.45
CA LEU A 142 3.53 12.63 21.27
C LEU A 142 2.82 11.86 20.17
N ILE A 143 2.95 12.32 18.93
CA ILE A 143 2.49 11.58 17.74
C ILE A 143 3.69 10.88 17.11
N LEU A 144 3.60 9.57 16.93
CA LEU A 144 4.60 8.76 16.24
C LEU A 144 4.06 8.33 14.88
N PHE A 145 4.77 8.68 13.81
CA PHE A 145 4.36 8.37 12.44
C PHE A 145 5.40 7.46 11.76
N CYS A 146 4.96 6.41 11.08
CA CYS A 146 5.85 5.57 10.28
C CYS A 146 5.14 4.94 9.07
N GLY A 147 5.92 4.25 8.22
CA GLY A 147 5.40 3.38 7.16
C GLY A 147 5.54 1.89 7.50
N HIS A 148 4.94 1.03 6.68
CA HIS A 148 5.07 -0.42 6.77
C HIS A 148 6.46 -0.88 6.26
N GLN A 149 7.52 -0.41 6.90
CA GLN A 149 8.92 -0.73 6.61
C GLN A 149 9.54 -1.55 7.74
N ALA A 150 10.30 -2.59 7.38
CA ALA A 150 10.92 -3.51 8.32
C ALA A 150 9.91 -4.00 9.38
N ASN A 151 10.26 -3.94 10.66
CA ASN A 151 9.33 -4.20 11.77
C ASN A 151 8.85 -2.89 12.38
N TRP A 152 7.80 -2.32 11.78
CA TRP A 152 7.20 -1.05 12.18
C TRP A 152 6.48 -1.09 13.54
N GLU A 153 6.24 -2.27 14.12
CA GLU A 153 5.62 -2.39 15.45
C GLU A 153 6.62 -2.05 16.58
N LEU A 154 7.92 -2.22 16.33
CA LEU A 154 8.97 -2.08 17.34
C LEU A 154 9.10 -0.66 17.92
N PRO A 155 9.08 0.44 17.15
CA PRO A 155 9.13 1.78 17.73
C PRO A 155 8.00 2.05 18.73
N PHE A 156 6.78 1.61 18.41
CA PHE A 156 5.64 1.76 19.32
C PHE A 156 5.81 0.92 20.59
N LEU A 157 6.24 -0.34 20.46
CA LEU A 157 6.49 -1.21 21.61
C LEU A 157 7.64 -0.72 22.49
N TYR A 158 8.70 -0.20 21.89
CA TYR A 158 9.86 0.34 22.59
C TYR A 158 9.47 1.50 23.50
N ILE A 159 8.71 2.47 22.97
CA ILE A 159 8.24 3.61 23.77
C ILE A 159 7.20 3.14 24.80
N THR A 160 6.25 2.29 24.39
CA THR A 160 5.15 1.89 25.28
C THR A 160 5.53 0.91 26.38
N LYS A 161 6.75 0.37 26.36
CA LYS A 161 7.37 -0.28 27.51
C LYS A 161 7.31 0.59 28.76
N ASN A 162 7.62 1.88 28.62
CA ASN A 162 7.70 2.82 29.73
C ASN A 162 6.52 3.79 29.82
N TYR A 163 5.90 4.14 28.68
CA TYR A 163 4.87 5.18 28.61
C TYR A 163 3.53 4.64 28.08
N PRO A 164 2.36 5.16 28.52
CA PRO A 164 1.08 4.75 27.94
C PRO A 164 0.95 5.23 26.50
N GLY A 165 0.25 4.46 25.67
CA GLY A 165 0.05 4.82 24.27
C GLY A 165 -1.13 4.13 23.60
N ILE A 166 -1.59 4.67 22.49
CA ILE A 166 -2.56 4.01 21.61
C ILE A 166 -2.03 3.93 20.17
N ALA A 167 -2.38 2.87 19.46
CA ALA A 167 -2.18 2.76 18.02
C ALA A 167 -3.45 2.27 17.34
N PHE A 168 -3.68 2.71 16.11
CA PHE A 168 -4.90 2.39 15.37
C PHE A 168 -4.75 1.12 14.55
N ALA A 169 -5.70 0.19 14.66
CA ALA A 169 -5.74 -0.98 13.80
C ALA A 169 -7.17 -1.49 13.55
N LYS A 170 -7.40 -2.00 12.35
CA LYS A 170 -8.67 -2.65 12.01
C LYS A 170 -8.65 -4.11 12.44
N ALA A 171 -9.67 -4.53 13.17
CA ALA A 171 -9.88 -5.94 13.50
C ALA A 171 -10.05 -6.80 12.24
N ILE A 172 -9.44 -7.97 12.23
CA ILE A 172 -9.65 -8.98 11.19
C ILE A 172 -11.01 -9.66 11.38
N LYS A 173 -11.51 -10.37 10.35
CA LYS A 173 -12.85 -10.98 10.35
C LYS A 173 -13.06 -11.98 11.50
N ASN A 174 -12.02 -12.76 11.83
CA ASN A 174 -12.04 -13.72 12.93
C ASN A 174 -11.76 -12.97 14.24
N GLN A 175 -12.77 -12.82 15.08
CA GLN A 175 -12.69 -12.01 16.29
C GLN A 175 -11.74 -12.60 17.33
N ARG A 176 -11.72 -13.94 17.48
CA ARG A 176 -10.82 -14.62 18.44
C ARG A 176 -9.36 -14.41 18.05
N LEU A 177 -9.05 -14.56 16.77
CA LEU A 177 -7.71 -14.31 16.24
C LEU A 177 -7.34 -12.83 16.32
N SER A 178 -8.29 -11.92 16.05
CA SER A 178 -8.04 -10.48 16.21
C SER A 178 -7.66 -10.11 17.64
N LYS A 179 -8.36 -10.66 18.65
CA LYS A 179 -8.02 -10.45 20.06
C LYS A 179 -6.63 -10.98 20.39
N LYS A 180 -6.25 -12.15 19.87
CA LYS A 180 -4.92 -12.74 20.06
C LYS A 180 -3.83 -11.86 19.44
N ILE A 181 -4.01 -11.38 18.20
CA ILE A 181 -3.07 -10.47 17.53
C ILE A 181 -2.95 -9.14 18.28
N PHE A 182 -4.06 -8.59 18.78
CA PHE A 182 -4.00 -7.36 19.58
C PHE A 182 -3.25 -7.58 20.89
N ALA A 183 -3.46 -8.70 21.58
CA ALA A 183 -2.72 -9.02 22.79
C ALA A 183 -1.19 -9.05 22.58
N LEU A 184 -0.72 -9.54 21.41
CA LEU A 184 0.70 -9.49 21.04
C LEU A 184 1.24 -8.06 20.91
N ARG A 185 0.39 -7.09 20.55
CA ARG A 185 0.75 -5.67 20.38
C ARG A 185 0.53 -4.84 21.65
N GLU A 186 -0.17 -5.41 22.64
CA GLU A 186 -0.48 -4.80 23.94
C GLU A 186 0.31 -5.44 25.10
N VAL A 187 1.47 -6.02 24.79
CA VAL A 187 2.36 -6.66 25.80
C VAL A 187 2.93 -5.67 26.81
N PHE A 188 2.93 -4.38 26.48
CA PHE A 188 3.34 -3.28 27.36
C PHE A 188 2.17 -2.35 27.69
N LYS A 189 2.42 -1.05 27.89
CA LYS A 189 1.39 -0.05 28.26
C LYS A 189 0.62 0.50 27.05
N GLY A 190 0.91 -0.01 25.84
CA GLY A 190 0.24 0.35 24.60
C GLY A 190 -1.11 -0.35 24.43
N LYS A 191 -2.08 0.32 23.80
CA LYS A 191 -3.38 -0.23 23.44
C LYS A 191 -3.68 -0.11 21.95
N ILE A 192 -4.29 -1.15 21.37
CA ILE A 192 -4.72 -1.14 19.98
C ILE A 192 -6.20 -0.79 19.91
N VAL A 193 -6.50 0.34 19.28
CA VAL A 193 -7.87 0.87 19.18
C VAL A 193 -8.37 0.84 17.74
N PRO A 194 -9.68 0.63 17.51
CA PRO A 194 -10.24 0.70 16.18
C PRO A 194 -10.23 2.15 15.66
N PRO A 195 -10.02 2.37 14.34
CA PRO A 195 -9.94 3.71 13.77
C PRO A 195 -11.29 4.47 13.70
N LYS A 196 -12.38 3.91 14.23
CA LYS A 196 -13.68 4.58 14.29
C LYS A 196 -13.57 5.79 15.22
N ASN A 197 -13.89 7.00 14.76
CA ASN A 197 -13.65 8.24 15.51
C ASN A 197 -12.17 8.41 15.92
N GLY A 198 -11.23 7.92 15.09
CA GLY A 198 -9.80 7.88 15.42
C GLY A 198 -9.19 9.24 15.77
N ILE A 199 -9.64 10.32 15.12
CA ILE A 199 -9.19 11.68 15.45
C ILE A 199 -9.57 12.09 16.88
N GLN A 200 -10.82 11.84 17.30
CA GLN A 200 -11.27 12.15 18.65
C GLN A 200 -10.50 11.33 19.69
N GLN A 201 -10.37 10.02 19.48
CA GLN A 201 -9.59 9.15 20.37
C GLN A 201 -8.12 9.57 20.45
N GLY A 202 -7.53 10.02 19.34
CA GLY A 202 -6.17 10.55 19.29
C GLY A 202 -6.02 11.83 20.11
N ILE A 203 -6.94 12.79 19.98
CA ILE A 203 -6.95 14.04 20.76
C ILE A 203 -7.06 13.72 22.26
N GLU A 204 -8.01 12.86 22.64
CA GLU A 204 -8.21 12.45 24.04
C GLU A 204 -6.94 11.78 24.61
N ALA A 205 -6.31 10.88 23.85
CA ALA A 205 -5.08 10.21 24.28
C ALA A 205 -3.91 11.20 24.44
N LEU A 206 -3.71 12.09 23.46
CA LEU A 206 -2.63 13.08 23.50
C LEU A 206 -2.79 14.05 24.68
N ASN A 207 -4.00 14.54 24.93
CA ASN A 207 -4.28 15.42 26.07
C ASN A 207 -4.12 14.72 27.44
N GLN A 208 -4.16 13.39 27.46
CA GLN A 208 -3.84 12.57 28.64
C GLN A 208 -2.34 12.25 28.75
N GLY A 209 -1.49 12.84 27.90
CA GLY A 209 -0.05 12.61 27.89
C GLY A 209 0.37 11.27 27.31
N LYS A 210 -0.45 10.67 26.44
CA LYS A 210 -0.16 9.36 25.83
C LYS A 210 0.50 9.52 24.46
N LEU A 211 1.28 8.51 24.10
CA LEU A 211 1.74 8.31 22.72
C LEU A 211 0.57 7.97 21.80
N VAL A 212 0.54 8.52 20.58
CA VAL A 212 -0.35 8.09 19.50
C VAL A 212 0.46 7.61 18.31
N GLY A 213 0.45 6.29 18.06
CA GLY A 213 1.12 5.65 16.94
C GLY A 213 0.24 5.53 15.70
N ILE A 214 0.75 5.98 14.55
CA ILE A 214 0.06 5.96 13.26
C ILE A 214 0.99 5.39 12.19
N VAL A 215 0.56 4.30 11.53
CA VAL A 215 1.19 3.81 10.30
C VAL A 215 0.36 4.33 9.12
N GLY A 216 0.90 5.26 8.33
CA GLY A 216 0.08 6.11 7.43
C GLY A 216 0.49 6.16 5.97
N ASP A 217 1.24 5.18 5.49
CA ASP A 217 1.77 5.09 4.12
C ASP A 217 0.89 4.29 3.14
N GLN A 218 -0.26 3.77 3.57
CA GLN A 218 -1.19 3.07 2.69
C GLN A 218 -2.16 4.04 1.98
N ALA A 219 -2.66 3.62 0.82
CA ALA A 219 -3.53 4.48 0.00
C ALA A 219 -4.90 4.71 0.67
N LEU A 220 -5.24 5.99 0.87
CA LEU A 220 -6.55 6.40 1.38
C LEU A 220 -7.31 7.22 0.34
N LEU A 221 -8.03 6.54 -0.57
CA LEU A 221 -8.73 7.20 -1.70
C LEU A 221 -9.75 8.26 -1.29
N MET A 222 -10.27 8.23 -0.07
CA MET A 222 -11.19 9.27 0.41
C MET A 222 -10.48 10.56 0.85
N SER A 223 -9.15 10.55 0.94
CA SER A 223 -8.36 11.75 1.20
C SER A 223 -8.47 12.74 0.04
N SER A 224 -8.48 14.02 0.39
CA SER A 224 -8.29 15.13 -0.54
C SER A 224 -6.81 15.47 -0.74
N TYR A 225 -5.92 14.95 0.12
CA TYR A 225 -4.48 15.17 0.06
C TYR A 225 -3.77 14.03 -0.69
N THR A 226 -2.76 14.41 -1.47
CA THR A 226 -1.84 13.51 -2.15
C THR A 226 -0.41 13.98 -1.94
N TYR A 227 0.50 13.04 -1.77
CA TYR A 227 1.94 13.29 -1.75
C TYR A 227 2.57 12.74 -3.05
N PRO A 228 3.50 13.43 -3.72
CA PRO A 228 4.18 12.94 -4.92
C PRO A 228 5.24 11.87 -4.59
N LEU A 229 4.82 10.76 -3.97
CA LEU A 229 5.69 9.67 -3.55
C LEU A 229 6.41 9.07 -4.77
N PHE A 230 7.73 9.19 -4.81
CA PHE A 230 8.59 8.83 -5.93
C PHE A 230 8.14 9.47 -7.24
N GLY A 231 7.76 10.74 -7.18
CA GLY A 231 7.27 11.53 -8.32
C GLY A 231 5.82 11.22 -8.73
N SER A 232 5.21 10.16 -8.20
CA SER A 232 3.85 9.75 -8.56
C SER A 232 2.84 10.13 -7.46
N PRO A 233 1.74 10.86 -7.78
CA PRO A 233 0.79 11.30 -6.75
C PRO A 233 0.14 10.12 -6.03
N ALA A 234 0.20 10.10 -4.71
CA ALA A 234 -0.26 9.00 -3.87
C ALA A 234 -1.21 9.52 -2.77
N PHE A 235 -2.44 9.01 -2.74
CA PHE A 235 -3.43 9.42 -1.72
C PHE A 235 -3.01 8.95 -0.33
N THR A 236 -2.92 9.86 0.63
CA THR A 236 -2.37 9.59 1.96
C THR A 236 -3.33 10.10 3.04
N THR A 237 -3.34 9.44 4.20
CA THR A 237 -4.08 9.97 5.36
C THR A 237 -3.44 11.26 5.86
N THR A 238 -4.27 12.22 6.28
CA THR A 238 -3.82 13.47 6.93
C THR A 238 -3.93 13.41 8.45
N SER A 239 -4.37 12.28 9.00
CA SER A 239 -4.63 12.13 10.44
C SER A 239 -3.48 12.56 11.38
N PRO A 240 -2.19 12.20 11.15
CA PRO A 240 -1.12 12.62 12.06
C PRO A 240 -0.95 14.14 12.10
N ALA A 241 -0.90 14.80 10.94
CA ALA A 241 -0.79 16.26 10.87
C ALA A 241 -2.05 16.97 11.41
N LEU A 242 -3.24 16.41 11.18
CA LEU A 242 -4.49 16.96 11.73
C LEU A 242 -4.53 16.88 13.26
N LEU A 243 -4.03 15.80 13.84
CA LEU A 243 -3.88 15.66 15.30
C LEU A 243 -2.90 16.69 15.85
N ALA A 244 -1.74 16.86 15.20
CA ALA A 244 -0.74 17.84 15.59
C ALA A 244 -1.31 19.27 15.56
N TYR A 245 -2.03 19.64 14.49
CA TYR A 245 -2.68 20.95 14.38
C TYR A 245 -3.71 21.18 15.49
N LYS A 246 -4.57 20.18 15.75
CA LYS A 246 -5.65 20.31 16.74
C LYS A 246 -5.16 20.34 18.19
N THR A 247 -4.07 19.66 18.49
CA THR A 247 -3.59 19.49 19.88
C THR A 247 -2.38 20.37 20.20
N GLY A 248 -1.57 20.73 19.20
CA GLY A 248 -0.28 21.40 19.40
C GLY A 248 0.87 20.47 19.75
N PHE A 249 0.64 19.16 19.91
CA PHE A 249 1.72 18.21 20.17
C PHE A 249 2.52 17.90 18.90
N PRO A 250 3.84 17.64 19.04
CA PRO A 250 4.70 17.35 17.90
C PRO A 250 4.44 15.97 17.30
N VAL A 251 4.85 15.83 16.04
CA VAL A 251 5.02 14.55 15.36
C VAL A 251 6.50 14.22 15.24
N ILE A 252 6.86 12.96 15.51
CA ILE A 252 8.13 12.37 15.11
C ILE A 252 7.83 11.30 14.06
N ALA A 253 8.34 11.52 12.84
CA ALA A 253 8.34 10.51 11.79
C ALA A 253 9.50 9.54 12.03
N VAL A 254 9.31 8.26 11.73
CA VAL A 254 10.30 7.21 12.03
C VAL A 254 10.51 6.32 10.83
N ASN A 255 11.78 6.18 10.45
CA ASN A 255 12.25 5.15 9.55
C ASN A 255 12.79 3.97 10.36
N VAL A 256 12.40 2.76 9.97
CA VAL A 256 12.86 1.51 10.61
C VAL A 256 13.54 0.67 9.57
N SER A 257 14.73 0.18 9.89
CA SER A 257 15.45 -0.77 9.05
C SER A 257 15.92 -1.99 9.83
N ARG A 258 15.81 -3.16 9.22
CA ARG A 258 16.30 -4.42 9.75
C ARG A 258 17.79 -4.53 9.45
N GLN A 259 18.58 -4.72 10.50
CA GLN A 259 20.00 -4.97 10.42
C GLN A 259 20.32 -6.42 10.81
N ALA A 260 21.56 -6.87 10.55
CA ALA A 260 21.98 -8.24 10.83
C ALA A 260 21.79 -8.64 12.31
N LYS A 261 22.05 -7.73 13.25
CA LYS A 261 21.97 -7.98 14.71
C LYS A 261 20.74 -7.36 15.39
N GLY A 262 19.89 -6.64 14.67
CA GLY A 262 18.90 -5.77 15.32
C GLY A 262 18.08 -4.97 14.32
N PHE A 263 17.74 -3.76 14.73
CA PHE A 263 17.01 -2.78 13.97
C PHE A 263 17.62 -1.41 14.23
N GLU A 264 17.74 -0.62 13.16
CA GLU A 264 18.01 0.80 13.29
C GLU A 264 16.71 1.56 13.17
N VAL A 265 16.52 2.52 14.07
CA VAL A 265 15.37 3.41 14.14
C VAL A 265 15.90 4.83 13.99
N ILE A 266 15.55 5.50 12.90
CA ILE A 266 15.93 6.87 12.61
C ILE A 266 14.69 7.75 12.82
N PRO A 267 14.55 8.42 13.97
CA PRO A 267 13.51 9.40 14.22
C PRO A 267 13.84 10.76 13.58
N SER A 268 12.82 11.42 13.04
CA SER A 268 12.95 12.79 12.55
C SER A 268 13.12 13.77 13.71
N ALA A 269 13.59 14.98 13.41
CA ALA A 269 13.39 16.13 14.29
C ALA A 269 11.89 16.30 14.63
N LYS A 270 11.58 16.97 15.75
CA LYS A 270 10.19 17.25 16.17
C LYS A 270 9.51 18.14 15.13
N LEU A 271 8.45 17.64 14.50
CA LEU A 271 7.68 18.38 13.50
C LEU A 271 6.40 18.95 14.13
N TYR A 272 6.16 20.25 13.95
CA TYR A 272 5.00 20.94 14.50
C TYR A 272 4.10 21.47 13.40
N ALA A 273 2.79 21.46 13.66
CA ALA A 273 1.84 22.12 12.79
C ALA A 273 1.95 23.64 12.97
N ASN A 274 2.03 24.39 11.87
CA ASN A 274 2.02 25.84 11.90
C ASN A 274 0.59 26.35 12.16
N LYS A 275 0.30 26.84 13.36
CA LYS A 275 -1.03 27.33 13.75
C LYS A 275 -1.37 28.72 13.19
N SER A 276 -0.40 29.42 12.62
CA SER A 276 -0.62 30.72 11.96
C SER A 276 -1.19 30.57 10.55
N LEU A 277 -1.14 29.36 9.97
CA LEU A 277 -1.71 29.05 8.65
C LEU A 277 -3.11 28.42 8.77
N PRO A 278 -3.96 28.54 7.74
CA PRO A 278 -5.21 27.79 7.66
C PRO A 278 -4.95 26.28 7.81
N MET A 279 -5.84 25.59 8.54
CA MET A 279 -5.67 24.17 8.89
C MET A 279 -5.34 23.28 7.69
N LYS A 280 -6.00 23.49 6.54
CA LYS A 280 -5.78 22.68 5.33
C LYS A 280 -4.33 22.78 4.82
N GLU A 281 -3.76 23.98 4.83
CA GLU A 281 -2.42 24.28 4.34
C GLU A 281 -1.36 23.77 5.33
N SER A 282 -1.52 24.10 6.62
CA SER A 282 -0.65 23.62 7.69
C SER A 282 -0.56 22.09 7.72
N VAL A 283 -1.70 21.41 7.57
CA VAL A 283 -1.77 19.95 7.50
C VAL A 283 -1.06 19.40 6.26
N ALA A 284 -1.19 20.05 5.10
CA ALA A 284 -0.51 19.60 3.88
C ALA A 284 1.01 19.71 4.00
N ILE A 285 1.52 20.86 4.46
CA ILE A 285 2.96 21.10 4.66
C ILE A 285 3.56 20.08 5.63
N LEU A 286 2.90 19.86 6.77
CA LEU A 286 3.39 18.91 7.77
C LEU A 286 3.35 17.46 7.22
N MET A 287 2.34 17.11 6.43
CA MET A 287 2.31 15.82 5.75
C MET A 287 3.42 15.66 4.71
N ASP A 288 3.77 16.72 3.97
CA ASP A 288 4.87 16.69 2.99
C ASP A 288 6.21 16.42 3.67
N GLN A 289 6.45 17.04 4.83
CA GLN A 289 7.64 16.79 5.67
C GLN A 289 7.71 15.33 6.14
N MET A 290 6.62 14.81 6.72
CA MET A 290 6.58 13.42 7.22
C MET A 290 6.73 12.39 6.10
N MET A 291 6.09 12.62 4.96
CA MET A 291 6.16 11.70 3.81
C MET A 291 7.50 11.76 3.11
N GLY A 292 8.14 12.94 3.01
CA GLY A 292 9.49 13.07 2.46
C GLY A 292 10.53 12.38 3.33
N PHE A 293 10.41 12.48 4.66
CA PHE A 293 11.25 11.72 5.57
C PHE A 293 11.09 10.21 5.37
N LEU A 294 9.86 9.72 5.24
CA LEU A 294 9.57 8.31 4.98
C LEU A 294 10.07 7.85 3.60
N GLU A 295 9.91 8.66 2.57
CA GLU A 295 10.34 8.35 1.20
C GLU A 295 11.85 8.10 1.13
N LYS A 296 12.65 8.94 1.79
CA LYS A 296 14.12 8.74 1.92
C LYS A 296 14.46 7.40 2.55
N GLY A 297 13.77 7.02 3.62
CA GLY A 297 13.95 5.74 4.28
C GLY A 297 13.59 4.55 3.39
N ILE A 298 12.48 4.63 2.66
CA ILE A 298 12.07 3.60 1.69
C ILE A 298 13.08 3.50 0.55
N ALA A 299 13.57 4.63 0.02
CA ALA A 299 14.55 4.66 -1.06
C ALA A 299 15.88 3.99 -0.66
N SER A 300 16.28 4.13 0.61
CA SER A 300 17.55 3.61 1.11
C SER A 300 17.56 2.07 1.26
N GLN A 301 16.40 1.46 1.57
CA GLN A 301 16.24 0.02 1.79
C GLN A 301 14.91 -0.47 1.21
N PRO A 302 14.72 -0.37 -0.12
CA PRO A 302 13.42 -0.61 -0.75
C PRO A 302 12.94 -2.05 -0.55
N GLU A 303 13.84 -3.01 -0.40
CA GLU A 303 13.49 -4.41 -0.13
C GLU A 303 12.81 -4.64 1.23
N GLN A 304 12.75 -3.65 2.10
CA GLN A 304 12.13 -3.78 3.43
C GLN A 304 10.77 -3.11 3.54
N TRP A 305 10.31 -2.41 2.49
CA TRP A 305 8.99 -1.79 2.47
C TRP A 305 7.91 -2.74 1.90
N MET A 306 6.66 -2.59 2.34
CA MET A 306 5.56 -3.46 1.94
C MET A 306 4.99 -3.12 0.55
N TRP A 307 5.70 -3.51 -0.51
CA TRP A 307 5.34 -3.23 -1.91
C TRP A 307 4.06 -3.92 -2.42
N ILE A 308 3.46 -4.84 -1.64
CA ILE A 308 2.26 -5.58 -2.06
C ILE A 308 0.95 -4.80 -1.92
N HIS A 309 0.97 -3.65 -1.24
CA HIS A 309 -0.19 -2.76 -1.19
C HIS A 309 -0.24 -1.95 -2.49
N LYS A 310 -1.37 -1.91 -3.22
CA LYS A 310 -1.47 -1.03 -4.40
C LYS A 310 -1.51 0.44 -3.97
N ARG A 311 -0.32 1.05 -3.82
CA ARG A 311 -0.09 2.36 -3.20
C ARG A 311 -0.60 3.51 -4.06
N TRP A 312 -0.37 3.44 -5.36
CA TRP A 312 -0.83 4.43 -6.34
C TRP A 312 -2.21 4.07 -6.92
N LYS A 313 -3.14 3.61 -6.07
CA LYS A 313 -4.54 3.46 -6.49
C LYS A 313 -5.11 4.82 -6.84
N ARG A 314 -5.92 4.85 -7.90
CA ARG A 314 -6.61 6.04 -8.39
C ARG A 314 -8.10 6.02 -8.03
N LYS A 315 -8.72 7.20 -8.02
CA LYS A 315 -10.17 7.37 -7.86
C LYS A 315 -10.86 7.01 -9.17
N ILE A 316 -11.21 5.73 -9.32
CA ILE A 316 -11.82 5.22 -10.56
C ILE A 316 -13.34 5.30 -10.44
N SER A 317 -13.98 5.80 -11.50
CA SER A 317 -15.44 5.87 -11.61
C SER A 317 -16.12 4.55 -11.27
N ASN A 318 -17.19 4.62 -10.47
CA ASN A 318 -17.98 3.45 -10.10
C ASN A 318 -18.80 2.89 -11.26
N VAL A 319 -18.90 3.62 -12.38
CA VAL A 319 -19.60 3.17 -13.59
C VAL A 319 -18.87 1.98 -14.24
N ILE A 320 -17.55 1.89 -14.09
CA ILE A 320 -16.76 0.76 -14.58
C ILE A 320 -16.91 -0.44 -13.64
N LYS A 321 -17.05 -1.65 -14.18
CA LYS A 321 -17.00 -2.89 -13.37
C LYS A 321 -15.67 -3.06 -12.66
N LYS A 322 -15.72 -3.56 -11.42
CA LYS A 322 -14.54 -3.80 -10.58
C LYS A 322 -13.37 -4.51 -11.29
N LYS A 323 -13.65 -5.49 -12.18
CA LYS A 323 -12.63 -6.23 -12.92
C LYS A 323 -11.83 -5.39 -13.93
N TYR A 324 -12.35 -4.23 -14.35
CA TYR A 324 -11.69 -3.31 -15.28
C TYR A 324 -11.17 -2.05 -14.59
N ARG A 325 -11.23 -1.95 -13.25
CA ARG A 325 -10.78 -0.77 -12.52
C ARG A 325 -9.26 -0.81 -12.31
N TYR A 326 -8.52 -0.37 -13.33
CA TYR A 326 -7.08 -0.22 -13.30
C TYR A 326 -6.68 1.23 -13.04
N SER A 327 -5.57 1.43 -12.33
CA SER A 327 -5.10 2.78 -11.94
C SER A 327 -4.13 3.38 -12.95
N HIS A 328 -3.40 2.53 -13.67
CA HIS A 328 -2.46 2.90 -14.72
C HIS A 328 -2.76 2.01 -15.93
N ILE A 329 -2.93 2.61 -17.09
CA ILE A 329 -3.31 1.92 -18.32
C ILE A 329 -2.41 2.40 -19.44
N LEU A 330 -1.84 1.45 -20.17
CA LEU A 330 -1.12 1.72 -21.43
C LEU A 330 -2.02 1.33 -22.60
N VAL A 331 -2.20 2.24 -23.54
CA VAL A 331 -2.96 2.03 -24.77
C VAL A 331 -1.99 2.10 -25.94
N PHE A 332 -1.91 1.05 -26.74
CA PHE A 332 -1.15 1.05 -27.99
C PHE A 332 -2.09 1.28 -29.16
N VAL A 333 -1.72 2.22 -30.04
CA VAL A 333 -2.44 2.49 -31.30
C VAL A 333 -1.46 2.53 -32.47
N ASP A 334 -1.97 2.13 -33.64
CA ASP A 334 -1.27 2.18 -34.92
C ASP A 334 -1.40 3.58 -35.55
N GLN A 335 -2.62 4.13 -35.55
CA GLN A 335 -2.94 5.48 -35.97
C GLN A 335 -3.96 6.10 -35.01
N VAL A 336 -3.74 7.34 -34.59
CA VAL A 336 -4.66 8.01 -33.65
C VAL A 336 -6.02 8.30 -34.31
N SER A 337 -6.01 8.70 -35.59
CA SER A 337 -7.22 9.05 -36.36
C SER A 337 -8.23 7.90 -36.44
N SER A 338 -7.76 6.67 -36.65
CA SER A 338 -8.61 5.47 -36.72
C SER A 338 -9.27 5.10 -35.38
N HIS A 339 -8.73 5.62 -34.28
CA HIS A 339 -9.14 5.28 -32.92
C HIS A 339 -9.66 6.47 -32.09
N PHE A 340 -9.83 7.65 -32.71
CA PHE A 340 -10.12 8.91 -32.03
C PHE A 340 -11.32 8.83 -31.07
N SER A 341 -12.48 8.39 -31.56
CA SER A 341 -13.71 8.29 -30.75
C SER A 341 -13.57 7.30 -29.59
N PHE A 342 -12.84 6.20 -29.81
CA PHE A 342 -12.59 5.21 -28.75
C PHE A 342 -11.68 5.78 -27.67
N LEU A 343 -10.60 6.47 -28.04
CA LEU A 343 -9.65 7.07 -27.11
C LEU A 343 -10.31 8.15 -26.23
N LYS A 344 -11.19 8.99 -26.80
CA LYS A 344 -11.97 9.96 -26.03
C LYS A 344 -12.95 9.27 -25.06
N ALA A 345 -13.72 8.30 -25.54
CA ALA A 345 -14.62 7.55 -24.67
C ALA A 345 -13.90 6.78 -23.55
N LEU A 346 -12.69 6.26 -23.83
CA LEU A 346 -11.84 5.59 -22.85
C LEU A 346 -11.37 6.58 -21.78
N ALA A 347 -10.90 7.76 -22.17
CA ALA A 347 -10.48 8.81 -21.25
C ALA A 347 -11.61 9.22 -20.29
N GLU A 348 -12.82 9.41 -20.81
CA GLU A 348 -13.99 9.73 -19.99
C GLU A 348 -14.30 8.61 -18.97
N CYS A 349 -14.31 7.36 -19.42
CA CYS A 349 -14.57 6.20 -18.56
C CYS A 349 -13.55 6.09 -17.44
N PHE A 350 -12.28 6.31 -17.78
CA PHE A 350 -11.12 6.17 -16.91
C PHE A 350 -10.65 7.52 -16.34
N SER A 351 -11.56 8.49 -16.25
CA SER A 351 -11.31 9.77 -15.58
C SER A 351 -10.78 9.56 -14.17
N GLY A 352 -9.69 10.27 -13.85
CA GLY A 352 -8.97 10.15 -12.58
C GLY A 352 -7.94 9.02 -12.51
N THR A 353 -7.76 8.22 -13.57
CA THR A 353 -6.63 7.28 -13.72
C THR A 353 -5.44 7.91 -14.41
N THR A 354 -4.32 7.19 -14.44
CA THR A 354 -3.16 7.57 -15.25
C THR A 354 -3.23 6.80 -16.57
N LEU A 355 -3.43 7.52 -17.67
CA LEU A 355 -3.51 6.96 -19.01
C LEU A 355 -2.25 7.30 -19.79
N HIS A 356 -1.65 6.29 -20.41
CA HIS A 356 -0.55 6.47 -21.35
C HIS A 356 -0.97 6.00 -22.73
N LEU A 357 -0.67 6.81 -23.74
CA LEU A 357 -0.93 6.47 -25.14
C LEU A 357 0.41 6.26 -25.84
N ALA A 358 0.68 5.00 -26.18
CA ALA A 358 1.84 4.58 -26.93
C ALA A 358 1.55 4.65 -28.44
N LEU A 359 2.39 5.41 -29.13
CA LEU A 359 2.28 5.69 -30.57
C LEU A 359 3.47 5.07 -31.31
N GLY A 360 3.19 4.34 -32.40
CA GLY A 360 4.22 3.91 -33.35
C GLY A 360 4.54 5.05 -34.33
N ASN A 361 5.81 5.47 -34.42
CA ASN A 361 6.32 6.51 -35.35
C ASN A 361 5.32 7.64 -35.64
N ALA A 362 5.05 8.48 -34.63
CA ALA A 362 4.23 9.68 -34.81
C ALA A 362 5.11 10.90 -35.08
N ASP A 363 4.96 11.48 -36.26
CA ASP A 363 5.33 12.88 -36.52
C ASP A 363 4.24 13.76 -35.87
N HIS A 364 4.62 14.89 -35.24
CA HIS A 364 3.69 15.85 -34.58
C HIS A 364 3.08 15.41 -33.21
N LEU A 365 3.93 14.96 -32.28
CA LEU A 365 3.51 14.65 -30.88
C LEU A 365 2.84 15.82 -30.15
N GLU A 366 3.27 17.06 -30.40
CA GLU A 366 2.73 18.25 -29.73
C GLU A 366 1.26 18.49 -30.08
N GLU A 367 0.91 18.43 -31.36
CA GLU A 367 -0.48 18.56 -31.84
C GLU A 367 -1.38 17.43 -31.27
N LEU A 368 -0.85 16.21 -31.18
CA LEU A 368 -1.57 15.09 -30.58
C LEU A 368 -1.78 15.27 -29.07
N GLN A 369 -0.83 15.90 -28.38
CA GLN A 369 -0.94 16.17 -26.94
C GLN A 369 -2.04 17.18 -26.65
N GLU A 370 -2.23 18.19 -27.51
CA GLU A 370 -3.36 19.13 -27.43
C GLU A 370 -4.71 18.44 -27.63
N GLN A 371 -4.77 17.47 -28.56
CA GLN A 371 -5.99 16.70 -28.80
C GLN A 371 -6.33 15.72 -27.66
N PHE A 372 -5.32 15.19 -26.96
CA PHE A 372 -5.46 14.17 -25.91
C PHE A 372 -4.78 14.57 -24.59
N PRO A 373 -5.21 15.67 -23.94
CA PRO A 373 -4.60 16.15 -22.70
C PRO A 373 -4.76 15.17 -21.53
N GLU A 374 -5.68 14.21 -21.63
CA GLU A 374 -5.91 13.19 -20.61
C GLU A 374 -4.87 12.06 -20.63
N TYR A 375 -4.07 11.97 -21.71
CA TYR A 375 -3.05 10.95 -21.91
C TYR A 375 -1.65 11.54 -21.79
N SER A 376 -0.75 10.80 -21.15
CA SER A 376 0.69 10.99 -21.30
C SER A 376 1.15 10.23 -22.54
N LEU A 377 1.57 10.95 -23.59
CA LEU A 377 2.02 10.33 -24.83
C LEU A 377 3.40 9.68 -24.67
N ILE A 378 3.58 8.51 -25.27
CA ILE A 378 4.86 7.80 -25.34
C ILE A 378 5.13 7.46 -26.80
N GLN A 379 6.25 7.91 -27.34
CA GLN A 379 6.71 7.51 -28.67
C GLN A 379 7.51 6.21 -28.56
N LEU A 380 7.13 5.20 -29.33
CA LEU A 380 7.81 3.90 -29.39
C LEU A 380 8.10 3.59 -30.85
N ARG A 381 9.39 3.46 -31.20
CA ARG A 381 9.85 3.31 -32.59
C ARG A 381 9.99 1.84 -32.96
N ASN A 382 10.29 0.99 -31.98
CA ASN A 382 10.52 -0.43 -32.20
C ASN A 382 10.20 -1.27 -30.94
N ASP A 383 10.30 -2.59 -31.07
CA ASP A 383 10.08 -3.53 -29.97
C ASP A 383 11.06 -3.35 -28.80
N GLN A 384 12.29 -2.87 -29.04
CA GLN A 384 13.26 -2.64 -27.96
C GLN A 384 12.79 -1.51 -27.04
N ASP A 385 12.20 -0.45 -27.59
CA ASP A 385 11.62 0.63 -26.78
C ASP A 385 10.49 0.09 -25.89
N ILE A 386 9.65 -0.79 -26.43
CA ILE A 386 8.57 -1.44 -25.68
C ILE A 386 9.12 -2.31 -24.55
N LEU A 387 10.17 -3.08 -24.83
CA LEU A 387 10.82 -3.96 -23.86
C LEU A 387 11.57 -3.17 -22.77
N ALA A 388 11.99 -1.95 -23.07
CA ALA A 388 12.65 -1.03 -22.14
C ALA A 388 11.65 -0.32 -21.20
N LEU A 389 10.35 -0.29 -21.54
CA LEU A 389 9.36 0.40 -20.71
C LEU A 389 9.35 -0.13 -19.27
N PRO A 390 9.38 0.76 -18.26
CA PRO A 390 9.10 0.37 -16.90
C PRO A 390 7.64 -0.05 -16.81
N ASN A 391 7.37 -1.36 -16.83
CA ASN A 391 6.00 -1.91 -16.90
C ASN A 391 5.20 -1.65 -15.61
N CYS A 392 4.78 -0.40 -15.43
CA CYS A 392 3.94 0.10 -14.35
C CYS A 392 2.45 -0.03 -14.66
N TYR A 393 2.08 -0.84 -15.66
CA TYR A 393 0.73 -0.91 -16.22
C TYR A 393 0.04 -2.23 -15.85
N PRO A 394 -0.85 -2.24 -14.84
CA PRO A 394 -1.68 -3.40 -14.54
C PRO A 394 -2.57 -3.82 -15.72
N ALA A 395 -2.90 -2.90 -16.64
CA ALA A 395 -3.67 -3.20 -17.83
C ALA A 395 -3.06 -2.54 -19.08
N ILE A 396 -3.09 -3.30 -20.16
CA ILE A 396 -2.67 -2.86 -21.49
C ILE A 396 -3.81 -3.07 -22.46
N PHE A 397 -4.07 -2.07 -23.30
CA PHE A 397 -5.05 -2.09 -24.37
C PHE A 397 -4.27 -2.02 -25.68
N ASP A 398 -4.20 -3.12 -26.40
CA ASP A 398 -3.53 -3.20 -27.69
C ASP A 398 -4.55 -3.06 -28.81
N LEU A 399 -4.62 -1.87 -29.41
CA LEU A 399 -5.48 -1.58 -30.55
C LEU A 399 -4.81 -1.84 -31.91
N THR A 400 -3.53 -2.24 -31.92
CA THR A 400 -2.74 -2.43 -33.14
C THR A 400 -2.91 -3.83 -33.75
N ASN A 401 -3.31 -4.82 -32.95
CA ASN A 401 -3.25 -6.27 -33.26
C ASN A 401 -1.84 -6.84 -33.52
N ASN A 402 -0.79 -6.03 -33.53
CA ASN A 402 0.56 -6.41 -33.93
C ASN A 402 1.49 -6.73 -32.74
N LEU A 403 1.02 -6.58 -31.49
CA LEU A 403 1.85 -6.75 -30.29
C LEU A 403 1.65 -8.10 -29.59
N GLN A 404 1.00 -9.07 -30.26
CA GLN A 404 0.65 -10.36 -29.65
C GLN A 404 1.89 -11.15 -29.17
N HIS A 405 3.01 -11.04 -29.90
CA HIS A 405 4.29 -11.65 -29.50
C HIS A 405 4.85 -11.06 -28.20
N LEU A 406 4.53 -9.81 -27.88
CA LEU A 406 4.97 -9.11 -26.66
C LEU A 406 4.04 -9.31 -25.46
N TYR A 407 2.86 -9.92 -25.63
CA TYR A 407 1.93 -10.13 -24.51
C TYR A 407 2.53 -10.97 -23.38
N LYS A 408 3.42 -11.92 -23.73
CA LYS A 408 4.14 -12.73 -22.73
C LYS A 408 5.10 -11.87 -21.91
N HIS A 409 5.77 -10.91 -22.53
CA HIS A 409 6.63 -9.95 -21.84
C HIS A 409 5.83 -9.17 -20.79
N PHE A 410 4.75 -8.50 -21.18
CA PHE A 410 3.96 -7.69 -20.25
C PHE A 410 3.40 -8.47 -19.07
N ARG A 411 2.87 -9.68 -19.32
CA ARG A 411 2.37 -10.55 -18.23
C ARG A 411 3.48 -11.01 -17.29
N LYS A 412 4.70 -11.21 -17.79
CA LYS A 412 5.89 -11.57 -17.01
C LYS A 412 6.36 -10.38 -16.17
N THR A 413 6.34 -9.17 -16.74
CA THR A 413 6.98 -7.99 -16.14
C THR A 413 6.08 -7.16 -15.20
N GLY A 414 4.76 -7.40 -15.17
CA GLY A 414 3.91 -6.78 -14.15
C GLY A 414 2.42 -6.74 -14.47
N SER A 415 2.05 -6.78 -15.75
CA SER A 415 0.67 -6.56 -16.17
C SER A 415 -0.27 -7.68 -15.74
N CYS A 416 -1.41 -7.29 -15.19
CA CYS A 416 -2.48 -8.20 -14.80
C CYS A 416 -3.35 -8.59 -15.99
N ALA A 417 -3.58 -7.65 -16.91
CA ALA A 417 -4.40 -7.85 -18.10
C ALA A 417 -3.76 -7.24 -19.34
N VAL A 418 -3.95 -7.92 -20.47
CA VAL A 418 -3.62 -7.42 -21.81
C VAL A 418 -4.85 -7.70 -22.67
N TYR A 419 -5.45 -6.64 -23.21
CA TYR A 419 -6.68 -6.69 -23.99
C TYR A 419 -6.35 -6.38 -25.45
N SER A 420 -6.57 -7.33 -26.35
CA SER A 420 -6.43 -7.10 -27.79
C SER A 420 -7.63 -6.34 -28.36
N LYS A 421 -7.44 -5.69 -29.51
CA LYS A 421 -8.51 -5.05 -30.29
C LYS A 421 -9.70 -5.96 -30.48
N ARG A 422 -9.47 -7.19 -31.00
CA ARG A 422 -10.55 -8.19 -31.16
C ARG A 422 -11.29 -8.50 -29.86
N PHE A 423 -10.57 -8.59 -28.74
CA PHE A 423 -11.21 -8.82 -27.44
C PHE A 423 -12.05 -7.61 -27.02
N LEU A 424 -11.53 -6.40 -27.21
CA LEU A 424 -12.21 -5.14 -26.88
C LEU A 424 -13.47 -5.00 -27.74
N GLU A 425 -13.37 -5.17 -29.05
CA GLU A 425 -14.50 -5.16 -30.01
C GLU A 425 -15.57 -6.21 -29.64
N LYS A 426 -15.16 -7.46 -29.36
CA LYS A 426 -16.10 -8.57 -29.06
C LYS A 426 -16.68 -8.54 -27.64
N SER A 427 -15.92 -8.06 -26.66
CA SER A 427 -16.29 -8.13 -25.22
C SER A 427 -16.91 -6.84 -24.70
N LEU A 428 -16.73 -5.71 -25.41
CA LEU A 428 -17.37 -4.43 -25.11
C LEU A 428 -18.65 -4.24 -25.96
N ASP A 429 -19.34 -5.32 -26.31
CA ASP A 429 -20.24 -5.24 -27.46
C ASP A 429 -21.71 -4.91 -27.13
N HIS A 430 -22.09 -3.68 -27.48
CA HIS A 430 -23.14 -3.40 -28.45
C HIS A 430 -22.56 -2.36 -29.44
N PRO A 431 -22.58 -2.58 -30.76
CA PRO A 431 -21.80 -1.82 -31.74
C PRO A 431 -22.19 -0.33 -31.85
N GLN A 432 -23.36 0.02 -31.33
CA GLN A 432 -23.83 1.40 -31.20
C GLN A 432 -23.91 1.90 -29.74
N ALA A 433 -23.50 1.08 -28.76
CA ALA A 433 -23.54 1.51 -27.36
C ALA A 433 -22.23 2.23 -26.99
N PRO A 434 -22.31 3.35 -26.25
CA PRO A 434 -21.14 3.99 -25.68
C PRO A 434 -20.29 2.99 -24.87
N LEU A 435 -18.96 3.12 -24.94
CA LEU A 435 -18.00 2.29 -24.20
C LEU A 435 -18.37 2.12 -22.71
N LYS A 436 -18.87 3.20 -22.11
CA LYS A 436 -19.41 3.26 -20.74
C LYS A 436 -20.54 2.23 -20.50
N ASN A 437 -21.49 2.15 -21.43
CA ASN A 437 -22.59 1.20 -21.37
C ASN A 437 -22.09 -0.23 -21.57
N SER A 438 -21.14 -0.45 -22.47
CA SER A 438 -20.53 -1.76 -22.70
C SER A 438 -19.78 -2.30 -21.48
N LEU A 439 -18.99 -1.44 -20.83
CA LEU A 439 -18.32 -1.76 -19.56
C LEU A 439 -19.33 -2.01 -18.42
N ARG A 440 -20.55 -1.48 -18.52
CA ARG A 440 -21.66 -1.70 -17.57
C ARG A 440 -22.47 -2.98 -17.87
N ILE A 441 -22.82 -3.23 -19.15
CA ILE A 441 -23.73 -4.26 -19.67
C ILE A 441 -23.22 -5.69 -19.47
N PHE A 442 -21.92 -5.93 -19.30
CA PHE A 442 -21.39 -7.27 -19.00
C PHE A 442 -21.97 -7.89 -17.69
N TYR A 443 -22.92 -7.23 -17.00
CA TYR A 443 -23.66 -7.73 -15.84
C TYR A 443 -24.96 -8.43 -16.29
N SER A 444 -25.58 -8.01 -17.38
CA SER A 444 -26.84 -8.58 -17.88
C SER A 444 -26.65 -9.88 -18.65
N LYS A 445 -25.56 -10.02 -19.43
CA LYS A 445 -25.26 -11.27 -20.16
C LYS A 445 -25.00 -12.48 -19.24
N ASN A 446 -24.50 -12.28 -18.01
CA ASN A 446 -24.26 -13.36 -17.03
C ASN A 446 -25.38 -13.55 -15.99
N LEU A 447 -26.39 -12.66 -15.95
CA LEU A 447 -27.61 -12.89 -15.15
C LEU A 447 -28.56 -13.86 -15.85
N LYS A 448 -28.60 -13.86 -17.19
CA LYS A 448 -29.37 -14.86 -17.93
C LYS A 448 -28.88 -16.30 -17.73
N ASP A 449 -27.60 -16.52 -17.42
CA ASP A 449 -27.07 -17.88 -17.15
C ASP A 449 -27.25 -18.35 -15.70
N LYS A 450 -27.40 -17.44 -14.72
CA LYS A 450 -27.79 -17.82 -13.34
C LYS A 450 -29.31 -17.95 -13.18
N GLU A 451 -30.10 -17.14 -13.90
CA GLU A 451 -31.56 -17.27 -13.88
C GLU A 451 -32.05 -18.47 -14.71
N ARG A 452 -31.37 -18.85 -15.80
CA ARG A 452 -31.67 -20.10 -16.54
C ARG A 452 -31.38 -21.38 -15.74
N LYS A 453 -30.43 -21.35 -14.80
CA LYS A 453 -30.17 -22.50 -13.89
C LYS A 453 -31.18 -22.59 -12.75
N ASN A 454 -31.77 -21.47 -12.32
CA ASN A 454 -32.82 -21.47 -11.29
C ASN A 454 -34.24 -21.71 -11.84
N PHE A 455 -34.46 -21.57 -13.14
CA PHE A 455 -35.74 -21.91 -13.77
C PHE A 455 -35.88 -23.37 -14.22
N LYS A 456 -34.78 -24.15 -14.32
CA LYS A 456 -34.82 -25.58 -14.71
C LYS A 456 -34.96 -26.57 -13.55
N VAL A 457 -35.05 -26.11 -12.30
CA VAL A 457 -35.22 -26.98 -11.10
C VAL A 457 -36.62 -26.87 -10.48
N LYS A 458 -37.54 -26.08 -11.06
CA LYS A 458 -38.92 -25.91 -10.56
C LYS A 458 -40.03 -26.36 -11.53
N SER A 459 -39.71 -27.21 -12.50
CA SER A 459 -40.71 -27.77 -13.45
C SER A 459 -40.68 -29.30 -13.55
N LYS A 460 -40.44 -29.99 -12.43
CA LYS A 460 -40.85 -31.39 -12.27
C LYS A 460 -41.64 -31.48 -10.98
N GLY A 461 -42.96 -31.54 -11.14
CA GLY A 461 -43.94 -31.78 -10.09
C GLY A 461 -43.76 -33.17 -9.45
N PRO A 462 -44.64 -33.52 -8.52
CA PRO A 462 -45.97 -33.99 -8.91
C PRO A 462 -47.03 -32.88 -8.98
#